data_AF-A0A821M9D0-F1
#
_entry.id   AF-A0A821M9D0-F1
#
_cell.length_a   1.000
_cell.length_b   1.000
_cell.length_c   1.000
_cell.angle_alpha   90.00
_cell.angle_beta   90.00
_cell.angle_gamma   90.00
#
_symmetry.space_group_name_H-M   'P 1'
#
loop_
_entity.id
_entity.type
_entity.pdbx_description
1 polymer ?
#
loop_
_entity_poly.entity_id
_entity_poly.type
_entity_poly.pdbx_seq_one_letter_code
_entity_poly.pdbx_strand_id
1 'polypeptide(L)' 'IIPYQKLLETNVDDAKDLLNKLIVVKLNGGLGTTMGCQGPKSVISVRSGLTFLDLTIQQLEVTIVIFL' A
#
# COMPACT_ATOMS: atom_id res chain seq x y z
N ILE A 1 -22.29 6.04 -6.48
CA ILE A 1 -21.36 5.72 -5.37
C ILE A 1 -22.07 4.72 -4.46
N ILE A 2 -21.53 3.53 -4.29
CA ILE A 2 -22.13 2.47 -3.45
C ILE A 2 -21.48 2.53 -2.05
N PRO A 3 -22.25 2.59 -0.95
CA PRO A 3 -21.69 2.57 0.41
C PRO A 3 -20.93 1.27 0.71
N TYR A 4 -19.77 1.37 1.38
CA TYR A 4 -18.92 0.21 1.71
C TYR A 4 -19.68 -0.89 2.48
N GLN A 5 -20.56 -0.49 3.41
CA GLN A 5 -21.36 -1.42 4.23
C GLN A 5 -22.34 -2.29 3.42
N LYS A 6 -22.58 -1.97 2.14
CA LYS A 6 -23.45 -2.76 1.25
C LYS A 6 -22.67 -3.76 0.40
N LEU A 7 -21.33 -3.77 0.49
CA LEU A 7 -20.51 -4.75 -0.22
C LEU A 7 -20.61 -6.11 0.46
N LEU A 8 -20.56 -7.17 -0.33
CA LEU A 8 -20.55 -8.53 0.19
C LEU A 8 -19.20 -8.82 0.85
N GLU A 9 -19.24 -9.45 2.02
CA GLU A 9 -18.04 -9.97 2.65
C GLU A 9 -17.54 -11.21 1.89
N THR A 10 -16.22 -11.35 1.81
CA THR A 10 -15.58 -12.51 1.21
C THR A 10 -15.18 -13.48 2.32
N ASN A 11 -15.37 -14.79 2.10
CA ASN A 11 -14.84 -15.80 3.00
C ASN A 11 -13.30 -15.90 2.84
N VAL A 12 -12.63 -16.60 3.76
CA VAL A 12 -11.15 -16.68 3.76
C VAL A 12 -10.63 -17.51 2.58
N ASP A 13 -11.38 -18.54 2.15
CA ASP A 13 -10.97 -19.46 1.08
C ASP A 13 -10.93 -18.75 -0.29
N ASP A 14 -11.98 -17.98 -0.61
CA ASP A 14 -12.09 -17.19 -1.83
C ASP A 14 -11.10 -16.02 -1.83
N ALA A 15 -10.77 -15.47 -0.65
CA ALA A 15 -9.84 -14.34 -0.54
C ALA A 15 -8.45 -14.68 -1.09
N LYS A 16 -7.97 -15.91 -0.89
CA LYS A 16 -6.66 -16.35 -1.40
C LYS A 16 -6.61 -16.34 -2.93
N ASP A 17 -7.65 -16.85 -3.57
CA ASP A 17 -7.74 -16.91 -5.03
C ASP A 17 -7.91 -15.53 -5.67
N LEU A 18 -8.59 -14.62 -4.98
CA LEU A 18 -8.71 -13.22 -5.40
C LEU A 18 -7.38 -12.47 -5.25
N LEU A 19 -6.66 -12.67 -4.14
CA LEU A 19 -5.36 -12.05 -3.90
C LEU A 19 -4.31 -12.48 -4.92
N ASN A 20 -4.35 -13.74 -5.38
CA ASN A 20 -3.46 -14.23 -6.44
C ASN A 20 -3.63 -13.50 -7.79
N LYS A 21 -4.76 -12.80 -7.98
CA LYS A 21 -5.06 -12.03 -9.20
C LYS A 21 -4.85 -10.53 -8.99
N LEU A 22 -4.48 -10.10 -7.79
CA LEU A 22 -4.34 -8.70 -7.41
C LEU A 22 -2.89 -8.23 -7.62
N ILE A 23 -2.73 -7.09 -8.28
CA ILE A 23 -1.46 -6.36 -8.34
C ILE A 23 -1.64 -5.05 -7.59
N VAL A 24 -0.72 -4.76 -6.67
CA VAL A 24 -0.70 -3.47 -5.97
C VAL A 24 0.35 -2.57 -6.61
N VAL A 25 -0.11 -1.44 -7.14
CA VAL A 25 0.76 -0.39 -7.71
C VAL A 25 0.79 0.79 -6.74
N LYS A 26 1.99 1.19 -6.33
CA LYS A 26 2.21 2.38 -5.51
C LYS A 26 2.89 3.46 -6.33
N LEU A 27 2.16 4.56 -6.53
CA LEU A 27 2.68 5.76 -7.18
C LEU A 27 3.59 6.52 -6.20
N ASN A 28 4.86 6.64 -6.56
CA ASN A 28 5.91 7.21 -5.71
C ASN A 28 6.57 8.46 -6.31
N GLY A 29 5.99 9.06 -7.35
CA GLY A 29 6.52 10.27 -7.98
C GLY A 29 6.41 11.55 -7.13
N GLY A 30 5.64 11.53 -6.04
CA GLY A 30 5.42 12.69 -5.18
C GLY A 30 6.61 12.98 -4.25
N LEU A 31 7.08 14.23 -4.24
CA LEU A 31 8.17 14.67 -3.36
C LEU A 31 7.69 15.18 -2.00
N GLY A 32 8.52 14.99 -0.98
CA GLY A 32 8.32 15.44 0.40
C GLY A 32 8.43 16.94 0.65
N THR A 33 8.51 17.76 -0.40
CA THR A 33 8.89 19.18 -0.34
C THR A 33 7.97 20.02 0.54
N THR A 34 6.65 19.76 0.52
CA THR A 34 5.69 20.44 1.41
C THR A 34 5.96 20.19 2.90
N MET A 35 6.63 19.08 3.23
CA MET A 35 7.00 18.73 4.60
C MET A 35 8.45 19.11 4.95
N GLY A 36 9.14 19.87 4.07
CA GLY A 36 10.53 20.25 4.27
C GLY A 36 11.54 19.11 4.05
N CYS A 37 11.09 17.94 3.58
CA CYS A 37 11.94 16.79 3.29
C CYS A 37 12.45 16.84 1.84
N GLN A 38 13.70 16.44 1.65
CA GLN A 38 14.28 16.24 0.31
C GLN A 38 14.09 14.77 -0.11
N GLY A 39 13.51 14.56 -1.29
CA GLY A 39 13.28 13.23 -1.86
C GLY A 39 11.81 12.79 -1.91
N PRO A 40 11.54 11.54 -2.34
CA PRO A 40 10.19 10.98 -2.43
C PRO A 40 9.47 10.96 -1.09
N LYS A 41 8.15 11.13 -1.08
CA LYS A 41 7.36 11.04 0.16
C LYS A 41 7.44 9.65 0.81
N SER A 42 7.62 8.59 0.02
CA SER A 42 7.62 7.22 0.52
C SER A 42 8.80 6.88 1.43
N VAL A 43 9.94 7.57 1.28
CA VAL A 43 11.16 7.32 2.07
C VAL A 43 11.21 8.14 3.36
N ILE A 44 10.15 8.90 3.65
CA ILE A 44 10.04 9.66 4.89
C ILE A 44 9.71 8.69 6.03
N SER A 45 10.47 8.79 7.12
CA SER A 45 10.26 7.99 8.33
C SER A 45 8.93 8.35 8.99
N VAL A 46 8.11 7.35 9.29
CA VAL A 46 6.80 7.50 9.92
C VAL A 46 6.88 7.19 11.42
N ARG A 47 7.37 6.00 11.77
CA ARG A 47 7.48 5.53 13.15
C ARG A 47 8.55 4.45 13.29
N SER A 48 9.22 4.40 14.43
CA SER A 48 10.22 3.36 14.75
C SER A 48 11.31 3.20 13.68
N GLY A 49 11.68 4.28 12.99
CA GLY A 49 12.65 4.27 11.90
C GLY A 49 12.13 3.68 10.57
N LEU A 50 10.88 3.23 10.51
CA LEU A 50 10.27 2.69 9.29
C LEU A 50 9.69 3.80 8.42
N THR A 51 9.94 3.70 7.12
CA THR A 51 9.38 4.60 6.11
C THR A 51 7.98 4.15 5.67
N PHE A 52 7.26 5.00 4.93
CA PHE A 52 5.99 4.58 4.31
C PHE A 52 6.17 3.38 3.37
N LEU A 53 7.31 3.33 2.69
CA LEU A 53 7.66 2.22 1.81
C LEU A 53 7.81 0.93 2.61
N ASP A 54 8.55 0.96 3.72
CA ASP A 54 8.78 -0.21 4.57
C ASP A 54 7.48 -0.74 5.16
N LEU A 55 6.62 0.16 5.64
CA LEU A 55 5.30 -0.21 6.17
C LEU A 55 4.41 -0.84 5.10
N THR A 56 4.48 -0.36 3.87
CA THR A 56 3.72 -0.93 2.74
C THR A 56 4.21 -2.32 2.39
N ILE A 57 5.54 -2.53 2.39
CA ILE A 57 6.14 -3.85 2.12
C ILE A 57 5.74 -4.83 3.23
N GLN A 58 5.81 -4.42 4.51
CA GLN A 58 5.38 -5.27 5.63
C GLN A 58 3.91 -5.69 5.55
N GLN A 59 3.04 -4.81 5.05
CA GLN A 59 1.61 -5.13 4.87
C GLN A 59 1.35 -6.11 3.72
N LEU A 60 2.26 -6.18 2.76
CA LEU A 60 2.06 -6.88 1.49
C LEU A 60 3.14 -7.94 1.24
N GLU A 61 3.81 -8.43 2.28
CA GLU A 61 4.95 -9.36 2.16
C GLU A 61 4.64 -10.61 1.32
N VAL A 62 3.35 -10.96 1.17
CA VAL A 62 2.86 -12.11 0.41
C VAL A 62 2.24 -11.76 -0.95
N THR A 63 2.16 -10.48 -1.31
CA THR A 63 1.48 -9.97 -2.52
C THR A 63 2.48 -9.26 -3.43
N ILE A 64 2.32 -9.38 -4.76
CA ILE A 64 3.19 -8.69 -5.72
C ILE A 64 2.96 -7.17 -5.64
N VAL A 65 4.02 -6.42 -5.35
CA VAL A 65 4.00 -4.96 -5.31
C VAL A 65 4.90 -4.40 -6.41
N ILE A 66 4.36 -3.44 -7.17
CA ILE A 66 5.10 -2.69 -8.18
C ILE A 66 5.17 -1.23 -7.76
N PHE A 67 6.38 -0.67 -7.75
CA PHE A 67 6.63 0.74 -7.47
C PHE A 67 6.85 1.49 -8.78
N LEU A 68 6.03 2.53 -9.01
CA LEU A 68 6.10 3.41 -10.18
C LEU A 68 6.43 4.85 -9.75
#